data_AF-A0A2W4SY03-F1
#
_entry.id   AF-A0A2W4SY03-F1
#
_cell.length_a   1.000
_cell.length_b   1.000
_cell.length_c   1.000
_cell.angle_alpha   90.00
_cell.angle_beta   90.00
_cell.angle_gamma   90.00
#
_symmetry.space_group_name_H-M   'P 1'
#
loop_
_entity.id
_entity.type
_entity.pdbx_description
1 polymer ?
#
loop_
_entity_poly.entity_id
_entity_poly.type
_entity_poly.pdbx_seq_one_letter_code
_entity_poly.pdbx_strand_id
1 'polypeptide(L)'
;LDPAALAAGFQAGPANPLLAVEGRAALLNRLGEELERQGMTRPGDLFDRFVAAAETGTLRARHMLGEVLACFGGIWPSRLTLAGVALGDTWRHPLIAQGSVTAGLVPFHKLSQWLTYSLIEPLQWAGITVIDIDDLTGLPEYRNGGLFLDMSVIALKDEADAARAHEPGSTLVVEWRALTVALLDEIGGLIRKRLGRSREDLPLAKVLEGGTWAAGRRIAAERREGGGPPLTIVSDGTVF
;
A
#
# COMPACT_ATOMS: atom_id res chain seq x y z
N LEU A 1 4.66 20.41 14.44
CA LEU A 1 3.94 19.56 15.41
C LEU A 1 4.95 18.66 16.12
N ASP A 2 5.07 18.72 17.45
CA ASP A 2 5.92 17.78 18.20
C ASP A 2 5.10 16.55 18.69
N PRO A 3 5.78 15.47 19.14
CA PRO A 3 5.10 14.25 19.59
C PRO A 3 4.20 14.46 20.82
N ALA A 4 4.55 15.38 21.72
CA ALA A 4 3.78 15.63 22.94
C ALA A 4 2.45 16.32 22.63
N ALA A 5 2.47 17.30 21.71
CA ALA A 5 1.28 17.95 21.21
C ALA A 5 0.36 16.95 20.47
N LEU A 6 0.94 16.05 19.68
CA LEU A 6 0.17 14.98 19.02
C LEU A 6 -0.45 14.03 20.06
N ALA A 7 0.32 13.55 21.02
CA ALA A 7 -0.17 12.69 22.10
C ALA A 7 -1.31 13.35 22.88
N ALA A 8 -1.18 14.63 23.24
CA ALA A 8 -2.20 15.39 23.93
C ALA A 8 -3.50 15.49 23.11
N GLY A 9 -3.40 15.80 21.81
CA GLY A 9 -4.56 15.88 20.92
C GLY A 9 -5.33 14.55 20.78
N PHE A 10 -4.60 13.43 20.79
CA PHE A 10 -5.19 12.08 20.77
C PHE A 10 -5.56 11.55 22.16
N GLN A 11 -5.36 12.34 23.23
CA GLN A 11 -5.56 11.91 24.62
C GLN A 11 -4.81 10.61 24.92
N ALA A 12 -3.57 10.51 24.41
CA ALA A 12 -2.74 9.33 24.55
C ALA A 12 -2.11 9.25 25.95
N GLY A 13 -2.13 8.06 26.54
CA GLY A 13 -1.62 7.79 27.87
C GLY A 13 -1.58 6.30 28.18
N PRO A 14 -1.28 5.88 29.43
CA PRO A 14 -1.16 4.45 29.77
C PRO A 14 -2.41 3.61 29.46
N ALA A 15 -3.60 4.20 29.56
CA ALA A 15 -4.87 3.56 29.25
C ALA A 15 -5.28 3.67 27.77
N ASN A 16 -4.58 4.51 26.98
CA ASN A 16 -4.83 4.74 25.55
C ASN A 16 -3.48 4.98 24.84
N PRO A 17 -2.64 3.95 24.70
CA PRO A 17 -1.30 4.14 24.16
C PRO A 17 -1.35 4.46 22.66
N LEU A 18 -0.69 5.55 22.25
CA LEU A 18 -0.45 5.86 20.85
C LEU A 18 0.93 5.36 20.44
N LEU A 19 0.98 4.21 19.78
CA LEU A 19 2.24 3.61 19.33
C LEU A 19 2.91 4.49 18.26
N ALA A 20 4.25 4.59 18.35
CA ALA A 20 5.11 5.31 17.40
C ALA A 20 4.71 6.79 17.21
N VAL A 21 4.41 7.50 18.31
CA VAL A 21 3.97 8.90 18.27
C VAL A 21 4.96 9.82 17.58
N GLU A 22 6.26 9.57 17.72
CA GLU A 22 7.33 10.32 17.07
C GLU A 22 7.25 10.19 15.54
N GLY A 23 7.10 8.95 15.05
CA GLY A 23 6.97 8.66 13.62
C GLY A 23 5.70 9.28 13.03
N ARG A 24 4.59 9.25 13.77
CA ARG A 24 3.31 9.87 13.37
C ARG A 24 3.40 11.39 13.33
N ALA A 25 4.02 12.03 14.32
CA ALA A 25 4.22 13.47 14.31
C ALA A 25 5.12 13.90 13.14
N ALA A 26 6.21 13.17 12.88
CA ALA A 26 7.07 13.41 11.73
C ALA A 26 6.34 13.24 10.39
N LEU A 27 5.46 12.24 10.27
CA LEU A 27 4.64 12.03 9.07
C LEU A 27 3.70 13.22 8.82
N LEU A 28 3.04 13.73 9.87
CA LEU A 28 2.14 14.89 9.78
C LEU A 28 2.90 16.18 9.44
N ASN A 29 4.12 16.36 9.97
CA ASN A 29 4.94 17.51 9.58
C ASN A 29 5.33 17.44 8.09
N ARG A 30 5.77 16.27 7.60
CA ARG A 30 6.07 16.09 6.18
C ARG A 30 4.84 16.28 5.29
N LEU A 31 3.65 15.90 5.76
CA LEU A 31 2.42 16.23 5.05
C LEU A 31 2.24 17.75 4.92
N GLY A 32 2.48 18.52 5.98
CA GLY A 32 2.47 19.99 5.92
C GLY A 32 3.46 20.55 4.90
N GLU A 33 4.70 20.06 4.92
CA GLU A 33 5.75 20.45 3.97
C GLU A 33 5.36 20.13 2.51
N GLU A 34 4.79 18.95 2.26
CA GLU A 34 4.32 18.56 0.93
C GLU A 34 3.14 19.41 0.45
N LEU A 35 2.20 19.75 1.34
CA LEU A 35 1.10 20.67 1.01
C LEU A 35 1.64 22.04 0.60
N GLU A 36 2.57 22.62 1.37
CA GLU A 36 3.23 23.89 1.03
C GLU A 36 3.94 23.82 -0.31
N ARG A 37 4.72 22.74 -0.55
CA ARG A 37 5.43 22.51 -1.82
C ARG A 37 4.49 22.43 -3.03
N GLN A 38 3.29 21.92 -2.82
CA GLN A 38 2.26 21.77 -3.85
C GLN A 38 1.35 23.00 -4.00
N GLY A 39 1.54 24.04 -3.18
CA GLY A 39 0.64 25.19 -3.11
C GLY A 39 -0.75 24.84 -2.61
N MET A 40 -0.88 23.76 -1.84
CA MET A 40 -2.14 23.28 -1.26
C MET A 40 -2.29 23.81 0.16
N THR A 41 -3.50 24.24 0.52
CA THR A 41 -3.82 24.74 1.86
C THR A 41 -4.28 23.63 2.80
N ARG A 42 -4.81 22.53 2.24
CA ARG A 42 -5.31 21.36 2.97
C ARG A 42 -5.26 20.11 2.09
N PRO A 43 -5.24 18.89 2.67
CA PRO A 43 -5.25 17.65 1.90
C PRO A 43 -6.43 17.53 0.92
N GLY A 44 -7.57 18.14 1.28
CA GLY A 44 -8.77 18.18 0.45
C GLY A 44 -8.59 18.88 -0.89
N ASP A 45 -7.58 19.75 -1.06
CA ASP A 45 -7.35 20.44 -2.34
C ASP A 45 -6.92 19.46 -3.45
N LEU A 46 -6.56 18.21 -3.09
CA LEU A 46 -6.35 17.13 -4.06
C LEU A 46 -7.66 16.78 -4.80
N PHE A 47 -8.81 16.91 -4.13
CA PHE A 47 -10.11 16.69 -4.73
C PHE A 47 -10.36 17.67 -5.88
N ASP A 48 -9.99 18.94 -5.71
CA ASP A 48 -10.17 19.96 -6.74
C ASP A 48 -9.33 19.64 -7.99
N ARG A 49 -8.15 19.05 -7.82
CA ARG A 49 -7.34 18.55 -8.95
C ARG A 49 -8.05 17.40 -9.68
N PHE A 50 -8.67 16.48 -8.95
CA PHE A 50 -9.45 15.40 -9.56
C PHE A 50 -10.68 15.90 -10.32
N VAL A 51 -11.40 16.87 -9.74
CA VAL A 51 -12.55 17.51 -10.40
C VAL A 51 -12.10 18.19 -11.69
N ALA A 52 -11.00 18.94 -11.65
CA ALA A 52 -10.46 19.62 -12.82
C ALA A 52 -10.03 18.63 -13.92
N ALA A 53 -9.48 17.48 -13.56
CA ALA A 53 -9.08 16.43 -14.50
C ALA A 53 -10.26 15.61 -15.04
N ALA A 54 -11.40 15.59 -14.35
CA ALA A 54 -12.60 14.84 -14.73
C ALA A 54 -13.51 15.64 -15.67
N GLU A 55 -12.98 16.18 -16.78
CA GLU A 55 -13.70 17.08 -17.71
C GLU A 55 -15.06 16.54 -18.19
N THR A 56 -15.21 15.21 -18.31
CA THR A 56 -16.46 14.54 -18.72
C THR A 56 -17.14 13.77 -17.57
N GLY A 57 -16.87 14.13 -16.32
CA GLY A 57 -17.35 13.43 -15.13
C GLY A 57 -16.72 12.04 -14.92
N THR A 58 -15.60 11.76 -15.60
CA THR A 58 -14.91 10.47 -15.54
C THR A 58 -13.42 10.68 -15.23
N LEU A 59 -12.85 9.83 -14.39
CA LEU A 59 -11.44 9.88 -13.99
C LEU A 59 -10.80 8.49 -14.05
N ARG A 60 -9.58 8.39 -14.59
CA ARG A 60 -8.85 7.12 -14.61
C ARG A 60 -8.13 6.88 -13.30
N ALA A 61 -8.23 5.67 -12.76
CA ALA A 61 -7.57 5.31 -11.49
C ALA A 61 -6.04 5.51 -11.54
N ARG A 62 -5.39 5.21 -12.67
CA ARG A 62 -3.95 5.48 -12.87
C ARG A 62 -3.57 6.96 -12.74
N HIS A 63 -4.45 7.88 -13.16
CA HIS A 63 -4.22 9.31 -12.99
C HIS A 63 -4.38 9.71 -11.53
N MET A 64 -5.36 9.14 -10.83
CA MET A 64 -5.52 9.35 -9.38
C MET A 64 -4.27 8.96 -8.61
N LEU A 65 -3.72 7.76 -8.87
CA LEU A 65 -2.48 7.31 -8.25
C LEU A 65 -1.31 8.25 -8.58
N GLY A 66 -1.23 8.73 -9.83
CA GLY A 66 -0.22 9.70 -10.26
C GLY A 66 -0.26 10.99 -9.43
N GLU A 67 -1.43 11.59 -9.25
CA GLU A 67 -1.59 12.78 -8.41
C GLU A 67 -1.31 12.50 -6.93
N VAL A 68 -1.76 11.36 -6.39
CA VAL A 68 -1.45 10.96 -5.01
C VAL A 68 0.07 10.84 -4.80
N LEU A 69 0.79 10.23 -5.75
CA LEU A 69 2.24 10.11 -5.70
C LEU A 69 2.94 11.47 -5.87
N ALA A 70 2.45 12.32 -6.77
CA ALA A 70 3.03 13.64 -7.01
C ALA A 70 2.86 14.58 -5.81
N CYS A 71 1.68 14.56 -5.19
CA CYS A 71 1.32 15.44 -4.08
C CYS A 71 1.80 14.92 -2.73
N PHE A 72 1.67 13.61 -2.49
CA PHE A 72 1.89 13.02 -1.16
C PHE A 72 3.00 11.98 -1.13
N GLY A 73 3.69 11.70 -2.24
CA GLY A 73 4.78 10.71 -2.26
C GLY A 73 5.90 11.02 -1.26
N GLY A 74 6.21 12.30 -1.05
CA GLY A 74 7.26 12.76 -0.14
C GLY A 74 6.94 12.60 1.35
N ILE A 75 5.69 12.29 1.73
CA ILE A 75 5.35 12.06 3.15
C ILE A 75 5.96 10.75 3.66
N TRP A 76 6.15 9.78 2.77
CA TRP A 76 6.64 8.46 3.12
C TRP A 76 8.17 8.47 3.26
N PRO A 77 8.74 7.87 4.31
CA PRO A 77 10.18 7.71 4.41
C PRO A 77 10.73 6.98 3.19
N SER A 78 11.77 7.54 2.59
CA SER A 78 12.42 6.97 1.41
C SER A 78 13.85 6.57 1.73
N ARG A 79 14.19 5.33 1.40
CA ARG A 79 15.55 4.78 1.56
C ARG A 79 16.33 4.80 0.25
N LEU A 80 15.66 5.06 -0.87
CA LEU A 80 16.25 5.17 -2.20
C LEU A 80 15.94 6.53 -2.82
N THR A 81 16.91 7.06 -3.55
CA THR A 81 16.72 8.22 -4.42
C THR A 81 17.21 7.90 -5.82
N LEU A 82 16.56 8.46 -6.83
CA LEU A 82 16.97 8.37 -8.22
C LEU A 82 16.85 9.76 -8.85
N ALA A 83 17.95 10.28 -9.40
CA ALA A 83 18.02 11.63 -9.95
C ALA A 83 17.48 12.72 -8.99
N GLY A 84 17.76 12.59 -7.69
CA GLY A 84 17.29 13.52 -6.65
C GLY A 84 15.84 13.33 -6.22
N VAL A 85 15.10 12.39 -6.82
CA VAL A 85 13.72 12.08 -6.44
C VAL A 85 13.71 10.94 -5.42
N ALA A 86 13.09 11.17 -4.27
CA ALA A 86 12.80 10.13 -3.28
C ALA A 86 11.79 9.12 -3.85
N LEU A 87 12.12 7.83 -3.80
CA LEU A 87 11.29 6.76 -4.37
C LEU A 87 10.33 6.09 -3.38
N GLY A 88 10.25 6.58 -2.14
CA GLY A 88 9.34 6.09 -1.11
C GLY A 88 9.46 4.59 -0.86
N ASP A 89 8.33 3.89 -0.94
CA ASP A 89 8.22 2.42 -0.83
C ASP A 89 8.66 1.73 -2.14
N THR A 90 9.93 1.93 -2.48
CA THR A 90 10.65 1.26 -3.56
C THR A 90 11.89 0.58 -3.00
N TRP A 91 12.15 -0.66 -3.42
CA TRP A 91 13.22 -1.50 -2.88
C TRP A 91 14.09 -2.11 -3.96
N ARG A 92 15.17 -2.79 -3.55
CA ARG A 92 16.09 -3.48 -4.46
C ARG A 92 15.86 -4.99 -4.48
N HIS A 93 15.82 -5.57 -5.68
CA HIS A 93 15.84 -7.02 -5.89
C HIS A 93 16.74 -7.39 -7.08
N PRO A 94 17.75 -8.27 -6.93
CA PRO A 94 18.78 -8.49 -7.95
C PRO A 94 18.28 -9.13 -9.26
N LEU A 95 17.10 -9.76 -9.23
CA LEU A 95 16.51 -10.44 -10.39
C LEU A 95 15.54 -9.57 -11.21
N ILE A 96 15.23 -8.35 -10.77
CA ILE A 96 14.21 -7.53 -11.42
C ILE A 96 14.83 -6.65 -12.51
N ALA A 97 14.17 -6.64 -13.69
CA ALA A 97 14.45 -5.73 -14.79
C ALA A 97 15.94 -5.63 -15.17
N GLN A 98 16.65 -6.78 -15.22
CA GLN A 98 18.07 -6.80 -15.56
C GLN A 98 18.32 -6.16 -16.93
N GLY A 99 19.30 -5.25 -16.99
CA GLY A 99 19.64 -4.51 -18.21
C GLY A 99 18.78 -3.27 -18.50
N SER A 100 17.80 -2.91 -17.64
CA SER A 100 17.06 -1.65 -17.76
C SER A 100 17.70 -0.53 -16.91
N VAL A 101 17.32 0.72 -17.18
CA VAL A 101 17.68 1.87 -16.33
C VAL A 101 17.07 1.79 -14.91
N THR A 102 16.05 0.94 -14.74
CA THR A 102 15.39 0.64 -13.47
C THR A 102 15.82 -0.71 -12.89
N ALA A 103 16.96 -1.25 -13.33
CA ALA A 103 17.43 -2.56 -12.91
C ALA A 103 17.46 -2.69 -11.38
N GLY A 104 16.79 -3.74 -10.93
CA GLY A 104 16.60 -4.10 -9.55
C GLY A 104 15.66 -3.21 -8.74
N LEU A 105 15.04 -2.18 -9.29
CA LEU A 105 14.06 -1.36 -8.56
C LEU A 105 12.67 -2.02 -8.58
N VAL A 106 12.07 -2.15 -7.40
CA VAL A 106 10.73 -2.72 -7.20
C VAL A 106 9.86 -1.70 -6.48
N PRO A 107 9.02 -0.92 -7.20
CA PRO A 107 8.10 0.03 -6.59
C PRO A 107 6.84 -0.67 -6.12
N PHE A 108 6.46 -0.46 -4.86
CA PHE A 108 5.19 -0.95 -4.30
C PHE A 108 4.22 0.17 -3.99
N HIS A 109 4.70 1.26 -3.38
CA HIS A 109 3.88 2.41 -2.98
C HIS A 109 2.57 2.00 -2.29
N LYS A 110 2.60 0.96 -1.45
CA LYS A 110 1.39 0.27 -0.94
C LYS A 110 0.42 1.23 -0.23
N LEU A 111 0.93 2.17 0.55
CA LEU A 111 0.09 3.14 1.26
C LEU A 111 -0.51 4.20 0.33
N SER A 112 0.21 4.62 -0.72
CA SER A 112 -0.34 5.51 -1.76
C SER A 112 -1.39 4.80 -2.62
N GLN A 113 -1.17 3.53 -2.96
CA GLN A 113 -2.18 2.68 -3.63
C GLN A 113 -3.44 2.58 -2.76
N TRP A 114 -3.27 2.28 -1.46
CA TRP A 114 -4.41 2.16 -0.54
C TRP A 114 -5.16 3.49 -0.40
N LEU A 115 -4.46 4.61 -0.23
CA LEU A 115 -5.07 5.94 -0.20
C LEU A 115 -5.86 6.21 -1.50
N THR A 116 -5.30 5.84 -2.65
CA THR A 116 -5.97 5.98 -3.95
C THR A 116 -7.27 5.19 -3.99
N TYR A 117 -7.28 3.93 -3.55
CA TYR A 117 -8.50 3.13 -3.43
C TYR A 117 -9.53 3.77 -2.50
N SER A 118 -9.10 4.31 -1.35
CA SER A 118 -9.99 4.98 -0.39
C SER A 118 -10.63 6.26 -0.92
N LEU A 119 -10.06 6.88 -1.96
CA LEU A 119 -10.59 8.10 -2.57
C LEU A 119 -11.63 7.83 -3.67
N ILE A 120 -11.73 6.58 -4.17
CA ILE A 120 -12.66 6.22 -5.24
C ILE A 120 -14.12 6.46 -4.82
N GLU A 121 -14.52 5.93 -3.66
CA GLU A 121 -15.91 6.03 -3.20
C GLU A 121 -16.33 7.48 -2.92
N PRO A 122 -15.53 8.32 -2.21
CA PRO A 122 -15.83 9.75 -2.07
C PRO A 122 -15.99 10.50 -3.40
N LEU A 123 -15.17 10.19 -4.42
CA LEU A 123 -15.29 10.81 -5.75
C LEU A 123 -16.58 10.37 -6.45
N GLN A 124 -16.95 9.11 -6.33
CA GLN A 124 -18.22 8.59 -6.88
C GLN A 124 -19.43 9.25 -6.22
N TRP A 125 -19.40 9.49 -4.91
CA TRP A 125 -20.44 10.25 -4.22
C TRP A 125 -20.53 11.70 -4.71
N ALA A 126 -19.42 12.28 -5.16
CA ALA A 126 -19.37 13.60 -5.78
C ALA A 126 -19.76 13.60 -7.27
N GLY A 127 -20.21 12.46 -7.82
CA GLY A 127 -20.63 12.34 -9.22
C GLY A 127 -19.50 12.10 -10.21
N ILE A 128 -18.28 11.80 -9.76
CA ILE A 128 -17.15 11.46 -10.62
C ILE A 128 -17.07 9.93 -10.76
N THR A 129 -17.23 9.44 -11.98
CA THR A 129 -17.07 8.01 -12.28
C THR A 129 -15.58 7.68 -12.37
N VAL A 130 -15.09 6.81 -11.50
CA VAL A 130 -13.73 6.27 -11.63
C VAL A 130 -13.74 5.03 -12.53
N ILE A 131 -12.89 5.03 -13.55
CA ILE A 131 -12.71 3.94 -14.52
C ILE A 131 -11.30 3.35 -14.45
N ASP A 132 -11.09 2.22 -15.12
CA ASP A 132 -9.80 1.53 -15.22
C ASP A 132 -9.18 1.22 -13.83
N ILE A 133 -10.01 0.84 -12.85
CA ILE A 133 -9.59 0.55 -11.47
C ILE A 133 -8.54 -0.57 -11.41
N ASP A 134 -8.58 -1.50 -12.35
CA ASP A 134 -7.62 -2.60 -12.48
C ASP A 134 -6.22 -2.14 -12.96
N ASP A 135 -6.02 -0.87 -13.33
CA ASP A 135 -4.68 -0.30 -13.53
C ASP A 135 -3.93 -0.08 -12.19
N LEU A 136 -4.65 -0.09 -11.06
CA LEU A 136 -4.07 -0.08 -9.72
C LEU A 136 -3.64 -1.50 -9.32
N THR A 137 -2.61 -1.61 -8.48
CA THR A 137 -2.03 -2.91 -8.12
C THR A 137 -2.63 -3.46 -6.83
N GLY A 138 -2.51 -4.78 -6.67
CA GLY A 138 -2.69 -5.44 -5.37
C GLY A 138 -1.86 -4.78 -4.25
N LEU A 139 -2.32 -4.93 -3.00
CA LEU A 139 -1.65 -4.38 -1.83
C LEU A 139 -0.76 -5.46 -1.18
N PRO A 140 0.59 -5.37 -1.30
CA PRO A 140 1.51 -6.38 -0.77
C PRO A 140 1.78 -6.16 0.72
N GLU A 141 0.72 -6.23 1.52
CA GLU A 141 0.81 -6.29 2.97
C GLU A 141 0.71 -7.73 3.49
N TYR A 142 0.96 -7.91 4.78
CA TYR A 142 1.21 -9.22 5.35
C TYR A 142 -0.01 -10.15 5.36
N ARG A 143 -1.25 -9.65 5.25
CA ARG A 143 -2.46 -10.51 5.19
C ARG A 143 -2.64 -11.10 3.81
N ASN A 144 -2.53 -10.29 2.77
CA ASN A 144 -2.54 -10.71 1.38
C ASN A 144 -1.33 -11.58 1.06
N GLY A 145 -0.13 -11.16 1.47
CA GLY A 145 1.07 -11.97 1.26
C GLY A 145 1.06 -13.24 2.10
N GLY A 146 0.50 -13.15 3.32
CA GLY A 146 0.46 -14.27 4.25
C GLY A 146 -0.49 -15.36 3.79
N LEU A 147 -1.61 -15.00 3.16
CA LEU A 147 -2.53 -15.92 2.51
C LEU A 147 -1.78 -16.93 1.61
N PHE A 148 -0.84 -16.46 0.78
CA PHE A 148 -0.14 -17.32 -0.17
C PHE A 148 0.88 -18.25 0.50
N LEU A 149 1.48 -17.86 1.62
CA LEU A 149 2.35 -18.73 2.42
C LEU A 149 1.54 -19.74 3.24
N ASP A 150 0.51 -19.28 3.95
CA ASP A 150 -0.31 -20.12 4.84
C ASP A 150 -1.15 -21.16 4.09
N MET A 151 -1.47 -20.88 2.83
CA MET A 151 -2.16 -21.80 1.93
C MET A 151 -1.19 -22.56 1.01
N SER A 152 0.12 -22.42 1.22
CA SER A 152 1.18 -23.13 0.48
C SER A 152 1.14 -22.91 -1.04
N VAL A 153 0.64 -21.74 -1.49
CA VAL A 153 0.74 -21.31 -2.89
C VAL A 153 2.18 -20.96 -3.24
N ILE A 154 2.90 -20.40 -2.28
CA ILE A 154 4.35 -20.22 -2.29
C ILE A 154 4.94 -20.77 -0.99
N ALA A 155 6.24 -21.07 -1.00
CA ALA A 155 6.97 -21.57 0.17
C ALA A 155 8.33 -20.90 0.28
N LEU A 156 8.89 -20.90 1.50
CA LEU A 156 10.25 -20.44 1.73
C LEU A 156 11.25 -21.41 1.10
N LYS A 157 12.33 -20.88 0.52
CA LYS A 157 13.45 -21.69 0.01
C LYS A 157 14.23 -22.34 1.15
N ASP A 158 14.35 -21.62 2.27
CA ASP A 158 14.90 -22.11 3.54
C ASP A 158 13.83 -21.93 4.64
N GLU A 159 13.38 -23.03 5.23
CA GLU A 159 12.36 -23.01 6.28
C GLU A 159 12.85 -22.30 7.55
N ALA A 160 14.16 -22.23 7.80
CA ALA A 160 14.72 -21.54 8.95
C ALA A 160 14.44 -20.03 8.93
N ASP A 161 14.17 -19.45 7.75
CA ASP A 161 13.80 -18.04 7.63
C ASP A 161 12.46 -17.70 8.29
N ALA A 162 11.58 -18.69 8.53
CA ALA A 162 10.33 -18.47 9.26
C ALA A 162 10.56 -18.05 10.73
N ALA A 163 11.68 -18.47 11.33
CA ALA A 163 12.01 -18.16 12.72
C ALA A 163 12.82 -16.86 12.89
N ARG A 164 13.14 -16.17 11.78
CA ARG A 164 14.01 -14.99 11.77
C ARG A 164 13.19 -13.73 11.56
N ALA A 165 13.65 -12.63 12.16
CA ALA A 165 13.16 -11.30 11.82
C ALA A 165 13.86 -10.79 10.57
N HIS A 166 13.10 -10.21 9.64
CA HIS A 166 13.60 -9.72 8.36
C HIS A 166 13.38 -8.22 8.23
N GLU A 167 14.40 -7.52 7.72
CA GLU A 167 14.25 -6.12 7.33
C GLU A 167 13.30 -6.00 6.12
N PRO A 168 12.50 -4.93 6.02
CA PRO A 168 11.57 -4.72 4.91
C PRO A 168 12.26 -4.71 3.53
N GLY A 169 13.52 -4.30 3.49
CA GLY A 169 14.34 -4.25 2.28
C GLY A 169 15.15 -5.52 2.00
N SER A 170 15.02 -6.56 2.82
CA SER A 170 15.68 -7.85 2.54
C SER A 170 15.13 -8.47 1.26
N THR A 171 15.99 -9.22 0.55
CA THR A 171 15.59 -9.88 -0.71
C THR A 171 14.36 -10.77 -0.51
N LEU A 172 14.28 -11.51 0.60
CA LEU A 172 13.14 -12.35 0.94
C LEU A 172 11.84 -11.55 1.02
N VAL A 173 11.83 -10.44 1.76
CA VAL A 173 10.62 -9.64 1.96
C VAL A 173 10.21 -8.93 0.67
N VAL A 174 11.18 -8.40 -0.08
CA VAL A 174 10.92 -7.76 -1.38
C VAL A 174 10.38 -8.79 -2.40
N GLU A 175 10.97 -9.99 -2.47
CA GLU A 175 10.50 -11.09 -3.33
C GLU A 175 9.07 -11.50 -2.93
N TRP A 176 8.82 -11.70 -1.64
CA TRP A 176 7.49 -12.05 -1.13
C TRP A 176 6.43 -10.98 -1.46
N ARG A 177 6.75 -9.70 -1.26
CA ARG A 177 5.85 -8.59 -1.62
C ARG A 177 5.61 -8.52 -3.12
N ALA A 178 6.63 -8.71 -3.95
CA ALA A 178 6.51 -8.73 -5.41
C ALA A 178 5.64 -9.90 -5.89
N LEU A 179 5.87 -11.10 -5.37
CA LEU A 179 5.05 -12.27 -5.64
C LEU A 179 3.60 -12.05 -5.19
N THR A 180 3.40 -11.39 -4.05
CA THR A 180 2.06 -11.04 -3.57
C THR A 180 1.30 -10.21 -4.59
N VAL A 181 1.91 -9.14 -5.15
CA VAL A 181 1.25 -8.33 -6.19
C VAL A 181 0.85 -9.19 -7.40
N ALA A 182 1.79 -9.98 -7.93
CA ALA A 182 1.53 -10.83 -9.09
C ALA A 182 0.44 -11.89 -8.83
N LEU A 183 0.47 -12.54 -7.66
CA LEU A 183 -0.50 -13.57 -7.29
C LEU A 183 -1.90 -13.00 -6.99
N LEU A 184 -1.99 -11.73 -6.57
CA LEU A 184 -3.27 -11.04 -6.40
C LEU A 184 -3.97 -10.82 -7.76
N ASP A 185 -3.22 -10.57 -8.83
CA ASP A 185 -3.79 -10.46 -10.18
C ASP A 185 -4.33 -11.82 -10.66
N GLU A 186 -3.57 -12.89 -10.44
CA GLU A 186 -3.95 -14.25 -10.79
C GLU A 186 -5.21 -14.71 -10.03
N ILE A 187 -5.25 -14.51 -8.70
CA ILE A 187 -6.42 -14.89 -7.91
C ILE A 187 -7.64 -14.05 -8.27
N GLY A 188 -7.46 -12.77 -8.61
CA GLY A 188 -8.53 -11.93 -9.15
C GLY A 188 -9.11 -12.49 -10.44
N GLY A 189 -8.26 -12.94 -11.37
CA GLY A 189 -8.67 -13.63 -12.59
C GLY A 189 -9.46 -14.91 -12.31
N LEU A 190 -8.97 -15.76 -11.40
CA LEU A 190 -9.63 -17.00 -11.02
C LEU A 190 -11.00 -16.78 -10.37
N ILE A 191 -11.11 -15.81 -9.45
CA ILE A 191 -12.36 -15.47 -8.76
C ILE A 191 -13.40 -14.97 -9.78
N ARG A 192 -13.01 -14.03 -10.66
CA ARG A 192 -13.89 -13.53 -11.72
C ARG A 192 -14.41 -14.65 -12.62
N LYS A 193 -13.52 -15.54 -13.07
CA LYS A 193 -13.89 -16.71 -13.88
C LYS A 193 -14.89 -17.62 -13.16
N ARG A 194 -14.67 -17.91 -11.88
CA ARG A 194 -15.56 -18.76 -11.08
C ARG A 194 -16.93 -18.12 -10.83
N LEU A 195 -16.99 -16.81 -10.66
CA LEU A 195 -18.22 -16.08 -10.38
C LEU A 195 -18.93 -15.56 -11.63
N GLY A 196 -18.36 -15.76 -12.83
CA GLY A 196 -18.91 -15.23 -14.08
C GLY A 196 -18.96 -13.70 -14.10
N ARG A 197 -17.95 -13.03 -13.52
CA ARG A 197 -17.89 -11.57 -13.41
C ARG A 197 -16.81 -10.96 -14.28
N SER A 198 -17.06 -9.77 -14.80
CA SER A 198 -16.07 -8.98 -15.53
C SER A 198 -15.14 -8.22 -14.58
N ARG A 199 -14.13 -7.54 -15.15
CA ARG A 199 -13.21 -6.67 -14.39
C ARG A 199 -13.90 -5.41 -13.87
N GLU A 200 -14.93 -4.95 -14.57
CA GLU A 200 -15.72 -3.78 -14.21
C GLU A 200 -16.71 -4.11 -13.06
N ASP A 201 -17.35 -5.27 -13.11
CA ASP A 201 -18.25 -5.74 -12.06
C ASP A 201 -17.49 -6.04 -10.76
N LEU A 202 -16.34 -6.72 -10.89
CA LEU A 202 -15.50 -7.21 -9.80
C LEU A 202 -14.03 -6.82 -10.01
N PRO A 203 -13.69 -5.52 -9.89
CA PRO A 203 -12.31 -5.06 -9.99
C PRO A 203 -11.47 -5.62 -8.84
N LEU A 204 -10.16 -5.61 -9.01
CA LEU A 204 -9.21 -6.15 -8.05
C LEU A 204 -9.45 -5.56 -6.66
N ALA A 205 -9.75 -4.26 -6.54
CA ALA A 205 -10.11 -3.61 -5.27
C ALA A 205 -11.17 -4.37 -4.46
N LYS A 206 -12.24 -4.86 -5.11
CA LYS A 206 -13.31 -5.64 -4.44
C LYS A 206 -12.83 -7.03 -4.04
N VAL A 207 -11.98 -7.65 -4.86
CA VAL A 207 -11.34 -8.94 -4.55
C VAL A 207 -10.40 -8.82 -3.35
N LEU A 208 -9.69 -7.71 -3.21
CA LEU A 208 -8.81 -7.46 -2.08
C LEU A 208 -9.60 -7.34 -0.78
N GLU A 209 -10.53 -6.37 -0.71
CA GLU A 209 -11.25 -6.03 0.53
C GLU A 209 -12.19 -7.16 0.98
N GLY A 210 -13.03 -7.66 0.06
CA GLY A 210 -14.01 -8.71 0.35
C GLY A 210 -13.46 -10.13 0.27
N GLY A 211 -12.23 -10.31 -0.24
CA GLY A 211 -11.64 -11.62 -0.54
C GLY A 211 -10.31 -11.84 0.17
N THR A 212 -9.20 -11.53 -0.50
CA THR A 212 -7.86 -11.98 -0.09
C THR A 212 -7.45 -11.43 1.28
N TRP A 213 -7.77 -10.18 1.57
CA TRP A 213 -7.40 -9.54 2.83
C TRP A 213 -8.19 -10.11 4.02
N ALA A 214 -9.50 -10.28 3.84
CA ALA A 214 -10.36 -10.90 4.84
C ALA A 214 -10.04 -12.39 5.06
N ALA A 215 -9.81 -13.14 3.97
CA ALA A 215 -9.42 -14.54 4.04
C ALA A 215 -8.05 -14.72 4.70
N GLY A 216 -7.06 -13.92 4.29
CA GLY A 216 -5.71 -13.95 4.86
C GLY A 216 -5.71 -13.70 6.37
N ARG A 217 -6.51 -12.74 6.86
CA ARG A 217 -6.70 -12.53 8.31
C ARG A 217 -7.25 -13.75 9.04
N ARG A 218 -8.31 -14.37 8.48
CA ARG A 218 -8.97 -15.52 9.11
C ARG A 218 -8.03 -16.71 9.17
N ILE A 219 -7.37 -17.01 8.05
CA ILE A 219 -6.40 -18.10 7.96
C ILE A 219 -5.22 -17.86 8.90
N ALA A 220 -4.70 -16.63 8.99
CA ALA A 220 -3.64 -16.32 9.94
C ALA A 220 -4.06 -16.59 11.39
N ALA A 221 -5.30 -16.27 11.77
CA ALA A 221 -5.85 -16.56 13.10
C ALA A 221 -6.07 -18.07 13.37
N GLU A 222 -6.39 -18.84 12.32
CA GLU A 222 -6.47 -20.31 12.42
C GLU A 222 -5.09 -20.96 12.56
N ARG A 223 -4.05 -20.35 11.98
CA ARG A 223 -2.68 -20.90 11.96
C ARG A 223 -1.85 -20.50 13.17
N ARG A 224 -2.09 -19.32 13.74
CA ARG A 224 -1.26 -18.71 14.80
C ARG A 224 -2.13 -17.98 15.81
N GLU A 225 -1.81 -18.15 17.08
CA GLU A 225 -2.42 -17.37 18.16
C GLU A 225 -2.22 -15.86 17.91
N GLY A 226 -3.30 -15.08 18.06
CA GLY A 226 -3.29 -13.64 17.77
C GLY A 226 -3.32 -13.26 16.28
N GLY A 227 -3.29 -14.22 15.34
CA GLY A 227 -3.44 -13.95 13.90
C GLY A 227 -2.32 -13.13 13.27
N GLY A 228 -1.11 -13.25 13.81
CA GLY A 228 0.08 -12.56 13.31
C GLY A 228 0.52 -13.01 11.90
N PRO A 229 1.37 -12.21 11.24
CA PRO A 229 1.93 -12.54 9.93
C PRO A 229 2.77 -13.82 9.97
N PRO A 230 2.90 -14.57 8.86
CA PRO A 230 3.73 -15.77 8.80
C PRO A 230 5.24 -15.47 8.81
N LEU A 231 5.63 -14.22 8.54
CA LEU A 231 7.01 -13.75 8.61
C LEU A 231 7.10 -12.57 9.58
N THR A 232 8.10 -12.60 10.46
CA THR A 232 8.40 -11.47 11.33
C THR A 232 9.17 -10.41 10.55
N ILE A 233 8.57 -9.24 10.39
CA ILE A 233 9.22 -8.09 9.74
C ILE A 233 9.62 -7.07 10.80
N VAL A 234 10.86 -6.58 10.74
CA VAL A 234 11.31 -5.45 11.54
C VAL A 234 10.62 -4.19 11.01
N SER A 235 9.52 -3.79 11.64
CA SER A 235 8.70 -2.67 11.17
C SER A 235 8.89 -1.43 12.03
N ASP A 236 9.07 -0.29 11.37
CA ASP A 236 8.96 1.05 11.94
C ASP A 236 7.57 1.68 11.68
N GLY A 237 6.63 0.90 11.14
CA GLY A 237 5.27 1.34 10.81
C GLY A 237 5.13 2.05 9.45
N THR A 238 6.17 2.06 8.62
CA THR A 238 6.18 2.83 7.35
C THR A 238 5.96 1.99 6.10
N VAL A 239 5.98 0.67 6.22
CA VAL A 239 5.93 -0.28 5.08
C VAL A 239 4.69 -1.21 5.11
N PHE A 240 4.15 -1.48 6.30
CA PHE A 240 3.07 -2.46 6.50
C PHE A 240 1.86 -1.87 7.25
#